data_AF-A0A523U0H7-F1
#
_entry.id   AF-A0A523U0H7-F1
#
_cell.length_a   1.000
_cell.length_b   1.000
_cell.length_c   1.000
_cell.angle_alpha   90.00
_cell.angle_beta   90.00
_cell.angle_gamma   90.00
#
_symmetry.space_group_name_H-M   'P 1'
#
loop_
_entity.id
_entity.type
_entity.pdbx_description
1 polymer ?
#
loop_
_entity_poly.entity_id
_entity_poly.type
_entity_poly.pdbx_seq_one_letter_code
_entity_poly.pdbx_strand_id
1 'polypeptide(L)'
;MSATARKSDLLIAARFCHVISLGELNAADWITGGGPKTIIDCIFLDPLFQDQSANDYRLTLSSPCIDAGNNSYVDADITYDYLYNPRIVDGVAPWDGAKVDIGAYEYQP
;
A
#
# COMPACT_ATOMS: atom_id res chain seq x y z
N MET A 1 15.45 -3.94 18.36
CA MET A 1 15.66 -2.76 17.49
C MET A 1 14.28 -2.33 17.05
N SER A 2 13.79 -1.18 17.55
CA SER A 2 12.44 -0.71 17.23
C SER A 2 12.46 -0.28 15.78
N ALA A 3 11.89 -1.12 14.95
CA ALA A 3 11.72 -0.90 13.55
C ALA A 3 10.50 0.05 13.48
N THR A 4 10.72 1.33 13.14
CA THR A 4 9.64 2.25 12.76
C THR A 4 9.61 2.27 11.25
N ALA A 5 8.55 1.73 10.64
CA ALA A 5 8.34 1.88 9.20
C ALA A 5 8.26 3.38 8.90
N ARG A 6 9.15 3.88 8.04
CA ARG A 6 9.08 5.28 7.61
C ARG A 6 8.08 5.38 6.46
N LYS A 7 7.51 6.57 6.24
CA LYS A 7 6.62 6.87 5.10
C LYS A 7 7.22 6.42 3.74
N SER A 8 8.54 6.32 3.64
CA SER A 8 9.27 5.81 2.47
C SER A 8 9.16 4.31 2.26
N ASP A 9 8.92 3.53 3.32
CA ASP A 9 8.91 2.06 3.29
C ASP A 9 7.52 1.52 2.87
N LEU A 10 6.53 2.41 2.72
CA LEU A 10 5.17 2.14 2.21
C LEU A 10 5.13 1.76 0.72
N LEU A 11 6.27 1.75 0.02
CA LEU A 11 6.38 1.58 -1.44
C LEU A 11 6.61 0.12 -1.90
N ILE A 12 6.60 -0.86 -0.99
CA ILE A 12 7.07 -2.23 -1.27
C ILE A 12 6.05 -3.13 -2.01
N ALA A 13 4.77 -2.75 -2.11
CA ALA A 13 3.75 -3.66 -2.68
C ALA A 13 2.81 -3.06 -3.74
N ALA A 14 2.74 -1.74 -3.84
CA ALA A 14 2.05 -1.07 -4.94
C ALA A 14 2.62 0.33 -5.08
N ARG A 15 2.47 0.92 -6.27
CA ARG A 15 2.67 2.36 -6.42
C ARG A 15 1.55 3.05 -5.67
N PHE A 16 1.72 3.20 -4.35
CA PHE A 16 0.99 4.20 -3.59
C PHE A 16 1.19 5.49 -4.34
N CYS A 17 0.13 6.05 -4.92
CA CYS A 17 0.19 7.38 -5.44
C CYS A 17 0.36 8.27 -4.20
N HIS A 18 1.62 8.53 -3.85
CA HIS A 18 2.01 9.50 -2.85
C HIS A 18 1.74 10.89 -3.41
N VAL A 19 0.49 11.16 -3.80
CA VAL A 19 0.06 12.43 -4.38
C VAL A 19 -1.19 12.89 -3.65
N ILE A 20 -1.22 12.75 -2.32
CA ILE A 20 -2.07 13.62 -1.49
C ILE A 20 -1.36 13.87 -0.15
N SER A 21 -0.28 14.64 -0.17
CA SER A 21 0.26 15.26 1.06
C SER A 21 1.26 16.38 0.83
N LEU A 22 1.84 16.56 -0.37
CA LEU A 22 2.79 17.65 -0.61
C LEU A 22 2.23 18.82 -1.43
N GLY A 23 0.95 18.82 -1.81
CA GLY A 23 0.35 19.98 -2.48
C GLY A 23 1.01 20.38 -3.80
N GLU A 24 1.81 19.51 -4.41
CA GLU A 24 2.67 19.89 -5.54
C GLU A 24 2.15 19.47 -6.92
N LEU A 25 1.11 18.63 -7.02
CA LEU A 25 0.61 18.22 -8.34
C LEU A 25 -0.84 18.67 -8.54
N ASN A 26 -1.02 19.67 -9.40
CA ASN A 26 -2.33 19.98 -9.98
C ASN A 26 -2.73 18.80 -10.88
N ALA A 27 -4.01 18.45 -10.93
CA ALA A 27 -4.56 17.35 -11.73
C ALA A 27 -4.16 17.34 -13.23
N ALA A 28 -3.57 18.43 -13.73
CA ALA A 28 -3.04 18.56 -15.08
C ALA A 28 -1.67 17.89 -15.31
N ASP A 29 -0.89 17.59 -14.26
CA ASP A 29 0.49 17.10 -14.42
C ASP A 29 0.58 15.58 -14.70
N TRP A 30 -0.52 14.84 -14.50
CA TRP A 30 -0.59 13.40 -14.81
C TRP A 30 -0.87 13.09 -16.29
N ILE A 31 -1.05 14.11 -17.15
CA ILE A 31 -1.55 13.90 -18.52
C ILE A 31 -0.50 14.05 -19.63
N THR A 32 0.69 14.62 -19.37
CA THR A 32 1.68 14.90 -20.43
C THR A 32 3.15 14.83 -20.01
N GLY A 33 3.63 13.69 -19.50
CA GLY A 33 5.07 13.60 -19.24
C GLY A 33 5.71 12.23 -19.01
N GLY A 34 4.94 11.16 -18.80
CA GLY A 34 5.53 9.88 -18.40
C GLY A 34 4.69 8.65 -18.72
N GLY A 35 3.95 8.68 -19.84
CA GLY A 35 3.11 7.56 -20.29
C GLY A 35 1.95 7.21 -19.35
N PRO A 36 0.92 6.51 -19.83
CA PRO A 36 -0.16 6.04 -18.99
C PRO A 36 0.37 4.88 -18.12
N LYS A 37 1.05 5.18 -17.02
CA LYS A 37 0.82 4.41 -15.80
C LYS A 37 -0.58 4.80 -15.37
N THR A 38 -1.53 4.10 -15.96
CA THR A 38 -2.93 4.47 -15.95
C THR A 38 -3.38 4.63 -14.51
N ILE A 39 -4.06 5.73 -14.21
CA ILE A 39 -4.82 6.03 -12.98
C ILE A 39 -5.66 4.85 -12.42
N ILE A 40 -5.77 3.73 -13.15
CA ILE A 40 -6.45 2.48 -12.74
C ILE A 40 -5.70 1.68 -11.67
N ASP A 41 -4.37 1.86 -11.52
CA ASP A 41 -3.56 1.12 -10.53
C ASP A 41 -3.28 1.96 -9.27
N CYS A 42 -4.02 3.05 -9.06
CA CYS A 42 -3.83 3.99 -7.96
C CYS A 42 -5.05 4.02 -7.05
N ILE A 43 -4.82 4.00 -5.74
CA ILE A 43 -5.85 4.25 -4.72
C ILE A 43 -5.68 5.67 -4.18
N PHE A 44 -6.78 6.43 -4.20
CA PHE A 44 -6.86 7.82 -3.73
C PHE A 44 -7.71 7.96 -2.46
N LEU A 45 -8.02 6.84 -1.80
CA LEU A 45 -8.77 6.78 -0.55
C LEU A 45 -7.82 6.77 0.64
N ASP A 46 -8.33 7.20 1.80
CA ASP A 46 -7.60 7.13 3.07
C ASP A 46 -7.26 5.66 3.39
N PRO A 47 -5.98 5.31 3.62
CA PRO A 47 -5.57 3.97 4.05
C PRO A 47 -6.16 3.49 5.36
N LEU A 48 -6.69 4.38 6.19
CA LEU A 48 -7.22 4.04 7.52
C LEU A 48 -6.19 3.26 8.36
N PHE A 49 -5.03 3.88 8.60
CA PHE A 49 -4.00 3.36 9.49
C PHE A 49 -4.45 3.36 10.95
N GLN A 50 -3.91 2.45 11.76
CA GLN A 50 -4.19 2.36 13.20
C GLN A 50 -3.83 3.64 13.95
N ASP A 51 -2.61 4.16 13.78
CA ASP A 51 -2.19 5.44 14.35
C ASP A 51 -1.01 6.03 13.57
N GLN A 52 -1.31 6.77 12.50
CA GLN A 52 -0.28 7.44 11.70
C GLN A 52 0.56 8.43 12.53
N SER A 53 -0.02 9.08 13.54
CA SER A 53 0.69 10.08 14.36
C SER A 53 1.76 9.44 15.25
N ALA A 54 1.53 8.19 15.65
CA ALA A 54 2.48 7.37 16.37
C ALA A 54 3.38 6.51 15.46
N ASN A 55 3.32 6.68 14.13
CA ASN A 55 3.99 5.84 13.12
C ASN A 55 3.54 4.36 13.11
N ASP A 56 2.30 4.09 13.54
CA ASP A 56 1.66 2.80 13.38
C ASP A 56 0.85 2.77 12.07
N TYR A 57 1.53 2.32 11.00
CA TYR A 57 0.98 2.23 9.66
C TYR A 57 0.31 0.87 9.37
N ARG A 58 -0.06 0.11 10.40
CA ARG A 58 -0.88 -1.10 10.22
C ARG A 58 -2.27 -0.70 9.73
N LEU A 59 -2.85 -1.49 8.82
CA LEU A 59 -4.18 -1.25 8.28
C LEU A 59 -5.26 -1.61 9.32
N THR A 60 -6.38 -0.90 9.27
CA THR A 60 -7.63 -1.29 9.97
C THR A 60 -8.49 -2.15 9.05
N LEU A 61 -9.44 -2.92 9.63
CA LEU A 61 -10.31 -3.87 8.91
C LEU A 61 -11.07 -3.26 7.71
N SER A 62 -11.36 -1.96 7.74
CA SER A 62 -12.11 -1.29 6.66
C SER A 62 -11.21 -0.55 5.65
N SER A 63 -9.91 -0.76 5.73
CA SER A 63 -8.94 -0.10 4.86
C SER A 63 -9.17 -0.47 3.39
N PRO A 64 -9.16 0.51 2.47
CA PRO A 64 -9.20 0.25 1.03
C PRO A 64 -7.88 -0.34 0.49
N CYS A 65 -6.85 -0.43 1.32
CA CYS A 65 -5.54 -0.96 0.95
C CYS A 65 -5.43 -2.48 1.13
N ILE A 66 -6.40 -3.10 1.82
CA ILE A 66 -6.42 -4.56 2.02
C ILE A 66 -6.81 -5.26 0.71
N ASP A 67 -6.06 -6.32 0.36
CA ASP A 67 -6.22 -7.15 -0.84
C ASP A 67 -6.25 -6.37 -2.16
N ALA A 68 -5.68 -5.15 -2.16
CA ALA A 68 -5.81 -4.19 -3.25
C ALA A 68 -4.55 -4.05 -4.10
N GLY A 69 -3.44 -4.66 -3.69
CA GLY A 69 -2.19 -4.66 -4.41
C GLY A 69 -2.15 -5.70 -5.54
N ASN A 70 -1.07 -5.63 -6.34
CA ASN A 70 -0.82 -6.58 -7.42
C ASN A 70 0.41 -7.41 -7.08
N ASN A 71 0.22 -8.72 -6.90
CA ASN A 71 1.29 -9.66 -6.56
C ASN A 71 2.47 -9.63 -7.54
N SER A 72 2.25 -9.23 -8.80
CA SER A 72 3.30 -9.10 -9.83
C SER A 72 4.29 -7.95 -9.56
N TYR A 73 3.95 -7.03 -8.65
CA TYR A 73 4.82 -5.94 -8.22
C TYR A 73 5.63 -6.27 -6.95
N VAL A 74 5.41 -7.44 -6.34
CA VAL A 74 6.20 -7.93 -5.22
C VAL A 74 7.42 -8.68 -5.79
N ASP A 75 8.61 -8.17 -5.51
CA ASP A 75 9.84 -8.86 -5.89
C ASP A 75 9.91 -10.24 -5.22
N ALA A 76 10.41 -11.25 -5.94
CA ALA A 76 10.43 -12.64 -5.45
C ALA A 76 11.21 -12.84 -4.14
N ASP A 77 12.16 -11.94 -3.85
CA ASP A 77 12.98 -11.98 -2.64
C ASP A 77 12.29 -11.32 -1.43
N ILE A 78 11.14 -10.65 -1.64
CA ILE A 78 10.34 -10.01 -0.60
C ILE A 78 9.20 -10.94 -0.20
N THR A 79 9.48 -11.81 0.77
CA THR A 79 8.52 -12.82 1.24
C THR A 79 7.76 -12.43 2.50
N TYR A 80 8.21 -11.38 3.20
CA TYR A 80 7.63 -10.94 4.47
C TYR A 80 7.34 -9.44 4.51
N ASP A 81 6.34 -9.08 5.31
CA ASP A 81 6.05 -7.72 5.72
C ASP A 81 6.99 -7.25 6.85
N TYR A 82 6.74 -6.05 7.37
CA TYR A 82 7.56 -5.46 8.42
C TYR A 82 7.45 -6.12 9.80
N LEU A 83 6.40 -6.91 10.05
CA LEU A 83 6.21 -7.70 11.27
C LEU A 83 6.61 -9.17 11.08
N TYR A 84 7.24 -9.51 9.96
CA TYR A 84 7.59 -10.87 9.58
C TYR A 84 6.38 -11.76 9.27
N ASN A 85 5.22 -11.18 8.94
CA ASN A 85 4.10 -11.92 8.37
C ASN A 85 4.35 -12.18 6.88
N PRO A 86 3.81 -13.25 6.30
CA PRO A 86 3.92 -13.50 4.86
C PRO A 86 3.36 -12.30 4.06
N ARG A 87 4.03 -11.93 2.96
CA ARG A 87 3.68 -10.74 2.17
C ARG A 87 2.43 -10.89 1.30
N ILE A 88 1.99 -12.11 1.03
CA ILE A 88 0.81 -12.35 0.19
C ILE A 88 -0.14 -13.20 1.03
N VAL A 89 -1.14 -12.55 1.62
CA VAL A 89 -2.16 -13.15 2.50
C VAL A 89 -3.52 -12.72 1.99
N ASP A 90 -4.55 -13.53 2.23
CA ASP A 90 -5.94 -13.16 1.94
C ASP A 90 -6.49 -12.46 3.19
N GLY A 91 -6.73 -11.15 3.10
CA GLY A 91 -7.00 -10.30 4.26
C GLY A 91 -8.47 -10.31 4.68
N VAL A 92 -9.35 -9.90 3.77
CA VAL A 92 -10.79 -9.76 4.00
C VAL A 92 -11.61 -10.24 2.80
N ALA A 93 -12.91 -10.39 2.99
CA ALA A 93 -13.81 -10.70 1.88
C ALA A 93 -13.70 -9.64 0.76
N PRO A 94 -13.74 -10.03 -0.52
CA PRO A 94 -14.04 -11.37 -1.01
C PRO A 94 -12.82 -12.30 -0.94
N TRP A 95 -13.00 -13.50 -0.41
CA TRP A 95 -11.98 -14.56 -0.32
C TRP A 95 -11.70 -15.17 -1.72
N ASP A 96 -11.29 -14.32 -2.66
CA ASP A 96 -11.05 -14.64 -4.07
C ASP A 96 -9.58 -14.99 -4.36
N GLY A 97 -8.79 -15.14 -3.29
CA GLY A 97 -7.39 -15.54 -3.31
C GLY A 97 -6.47 -14.46 -2.73
N ALA A 98 -5.35 -14.90 -2.16
CA ALA A 98 -4.42 -14.02 -1.49
C ALA A 98 -3.84 -12.94 -2.42
N LYS A 99 -3.99 -11.68 -2.01
CA LYS A 99 -3.45 -10.50 -2.69
C LYS A 99 -2.63 -9.69 -1.71
N VAL A 100 -1.52 -9.16 -2.17
CA VAL A 100 -0.68 -8.28 -1.35
C VAL A 100 -1.45 -7.02 -0.97
N ASP A 101 -1.34 -6.62 0.30
CA ASP A 101 -1.84 -5.34 0.76
C ASP A 101 -0.95 -4.19 0.29
N ILE A 102 -1.59 -3.04 0.07
CA ILE A 102 -0.87 -1.82 -0.24
C ILE A 102 -0.27 -1.25 1.06
N GLY A 103 1.03 -1.38 1.25
CA GLY A 103 1.72 -0.76 2.40
C GLY A 103 3.06 -1.39 2.74
N ALA A 104 3.46 -1.29 4.01
CA ALA A 104 4.62 -1.99 4.58
C ALA A 104 4.23 -3.20 5.45
N TYR A 105 2.96 -3.27 5.83
CA TYR A 105 2.36 -4.27 6.69
C TYR A 105 1.24 -4.97 5.92
N GLU A 106 1.11 -6.28 6.11
CA GLU A 106 -0.08 -7.01 5.70
C GLU A 106 -1.09 -7.00 6.86
N TYR A 107 -2.35 -6.80 6.53
CA TYR A 107 -3.46 -7.05 7.43
C TYR A 107 -3.53 -8.55 7.72
N GLN A 108 -3.73 -8.89 8.99
CA GLN A 108 -3.94 -10.25 9.43
C GLN A 108 -5.34 -10.30 10.07
N PRO A 109 -6.25 -11.18 9.60
CA PRO A 109 -7.60 -11.32 10.16
C PRO A 109 -7.63 -11.87 11.60
#